data_AF-A0A0F9SI37-F1
#
_entry.id   AF-A0A0F9SI37-F1
#
_cell.length_a   1.000
_cell.length_b   1.000
_cell.length_c   1.000
_cell.angle_alpha   90.00
_cell.angle_beta   90.00
_cell.angle_gamma   90.00
#
_symmetry.space_group_name_H-M   'P 1'
#
loop_
_entity.id
_entity.type
_entity.pdbx_description
1 polymer ?
#
loop_
_entity_poly.entity_id
_entity_poly.type
_entity_poly.pdbx_seq_one_letter_code
_entity_poly.pdbx_strand_id
1 'polypeptide(L)'
;MVRKERERRYISEYMIHQWPEGNWQMNVELGPIPQEYVDRLGLGRAAALFRPTRPRVDAIKWTQKKYYIIEAKIRDIKAGIGDLSYYGNMISRTPDLPHYDGQEVVRRLVVPWMIDWIQMAADVAQVEVI
;
A
#
# COMPACT_ATOMS: atom_id res chain seq x y z
N MET A 1 13.85 -15.77 -4.21
CA MET A 1 12.49 -16.28 -4.48
C MET A 1 11.73 -16.59 -3.19
N VAL A 2 12.09 -17.64 -2.46
CA VAL A 2 11.35 -18.14 -1.25
C VAL A 2 10.99 -17.07 -0.21
N ARG A 3 11.87 -16.07 0.01
CA ARG A 3 11.63 -15.03 1.02
C ARG A 3 10.48 -14.09 0.62
N LYS A 4 10.48 -13.58 -0.62
CA LYS A 4 9.42 -12.70 -1.13
C LYS A 4 8.08 -13.44 -1.27
N GLU A 5 8.13 -14.75 -1.57
CA GLU A 5 6.94 -15.60 -1.61
C GLU A 5 6.28 -15.73 -0.23
N ARG A 6 7.06 -15.80 0.85
CA ARG A 6 6.52 -15.84 2.22
C ARG A 6 5.82 -14.54 2.60
N GLU A 7 6.42 -13.38 2.32
CA GLU A 7 5.80 -12.09 2.59
C GLU A 7 4.52 -11.90 1.76
N ARG A 8 4.57 -12.25 0.46
CA ARG A 8 3.37 -12.23 -0.40
C ARG A 8 2.25 -13.12 0.15
N ARG A 9 2.58 -14.33 0.57
CA ARG A 9 1.60 -15.26 1.14
C ARG A 9 1.04 -14.71 2.45
N TYR A 10 1.88 -14.11 3.28
CA TYR A 10 1.49 -13.55 4.57
C TYR A 10 0.48 -12.40 4.41
N ILE A 11 0.73 -11.45 3.50
CA ILE A 11 -0.27 -10.40 3.22
C ILE A 11 -1.54 -10.99 2.63
N SER A 12 -1.47 -11.95 1.70
CA SER A 12 -2.68 -12.59 1.14
C SER A 12 -3.54 -13.26 2.22
N GLU A 13 -2.92 -14.01 3.13
CA GLU A 13 -3.61 -14.66 4.25
C GLU A 13 -4.25 -13.60 5.17
N TYR A 14 -3.50 -12.55 5.53
CA TYR A 14 -4.03 -11.43 6.32
C TYR A 14 -5.26 -10.79 5.67
N MET A 15 -5.21 -10.46 4.37
CA MET A 15 -6.32 -9.79 3.68
C MET A 15 -7.60 -10.64 3.67
N ILE A 16 -7.47 -11.95 3.42
CA ILE A 16 -8.60 -12.89 3.38
C ILE A 16 -9.23 -13.05 4.77
N HIS A 17 -8.41 -13.16 5.82
CA HIS A 17 -8.90 -13.32 7.18
C HIS A 17 -9.50 -12.03 7.75
N GLN A 18 -8.86 -10.89 7.51
CA GLN A 18 -9.28 -9.60 8.05
C GLN A 18 -10.49 -9.02 7.31
N TRP A 19 -10.59 -9.23 5.99
CA TRP A 19 -11.66 -8.71 5.15
C TRP A 19 -12.16 -9.77 4.16
N PRO A 20 -12.89 -10.79 4.66
CA PRO A 20 -13.43 -11.85 3.81
C PRO A 20 -14.46 -11.35 2.80
N GLU A 21 -15.12 -10.24 3.09
CA GLU A 21 -16.12 -9.60 2.22
C GLU A 21 -15.51 -8.85 1.02
N GLY A 22 -14.18 -8.74 0.96
CA GLY A 22 -13.48 -8.09 -0.17
C GLY A 22 -13.29 -6.58 -0.01
N ASN A 23 -13.44 -5.85 -1.11
CA ASN A 23 -13.14 -4.41 -1.21
C ASN A 23 -11.68 -4.07 -0.91
N TRP A 24 -10.78 -4.94 -1.37
CA TRP A 24 -9.34 -4.78 -1.32
C TRP A 24 -8.70 -5.22 -2.63
N GLN A 25 -7.48 -4.77 -2.88
CA GLN A 25 -6.67 -5.18 -4.01
C GLN A 25 -5.21 -5.29 -3.57
N MET A 26 -4.48 -6.24 -4.15
CA MET A 26 -3.06 -6.45 -3.85
C MET A 26 -2.15 -5.91 -4.94
N ASN A 27 -0.91 -5.59 -4.58
CA ASN A 27 0.17 -5.13 -5.46
C ASN A 27 -0.22 -3.90 -6.28
N VAL A 28 -0.73 -2.87 -5.61
CA VAL A 28 -1.25 -1.66 -6.27
C VAL A 28 -0.14 -0.64 -6.51
N GLU A 29 -0.02 -0.18 -7.75
CA GLU A 29 0.91 0.85 -8.11
C GLU A 29 0.51 2.22 -7.53
N LEU A 30 1.48 2.95 -7.01
CA LEU A 30 1.29 4.28 -6.41
C LEU A 30 2.09 5.34 -7.16
N GLY A 31 1.69 6.59 -6.98
CA GLY A 31 2.39 7.76 -7.48
C GLY A 31 1.85 8.29 -8.81
N PRO A 32 2.32 9.49 -9.19
CA PRO A 32 1.82 10.21 -10.35
C PRO A 32 2.26 9.56 -11.66
N ILE A 33 1.48 9.86 -12.70
CA ILE A 33 1.84 9.61 -14.09
C ILE A 33 2.07 10.98 -14.74
N PRO A 34 3.16 11.18 -15.49
CA PRO A 34 3.40 12.46 -16.16
C PRO A 34 2.24 12.85 -17.09
N GLN A 35 1.70 14.06 -16.89
CA GLN A 35 0.46 14.50 -17.54
C GLN A 35 0.56 14.49 -19.08
N GLU A 36 1.71 14.84 -19.65
CA GLU A 36 1.96 14.79 -21.10
C GLU A 36 1.63 13.41 -21.70
N TYR A 37 1.93 12.33 -20.98
CA TYR A 37 1.65 10.96 -21.44
C TYR A 37 0.18 10.59 -21.25
N VAL A 38 -0.46 11.09 -20.19
CA VAL A 38 -1.90 10.93 -19.97
C VAL A 38 -2.69 11.62 -21.09
N ASP A 39 -2.32 12.85 -21.45
CA ASP A 39 -2.99 13.61 -22.51
C ASP A 39 -2.80 12.96 -23.88
N ARG A 40 -1.59 12.45 -24.17
CA ARG A 40 -1.26 11.83 -25.47
C ARG A 40 -1.81 10.43 -25.65
N LEU A 41 -1.83 9.60 -24.59
CA LEU A 41 -2.10 8.16 -24.69
C LEU A 41 -3.42 7.74 -24.01
N GLY A 42 -4.00 8.62 -23.20
CA GLY A 42 -5.04 8.29 -22.23
C GLY A 42 -4.47 7.62 -20.97
N LEU A 43 -5.21 7.74 -19.86
CA LEU A 43 -4.77 7.27 -18.54
C LEU A 43 -4.36 5.79 -18.53
N GLY A 44 -5.18 4.89 -19.08
CA GLY A 44 -4.91 3.46 -19.02
C GLY A 44 -3.62 3.03 -19.73
N ARG A 45 -3.33 3.59 -20.91
CA ARG A 45 -2.08 3.30 -21.64
C ARG A 45 -0.87 3.94 -20.97
N ALA A 46 -1.02 5.16 -20.45
CA ALA A 46 0.03 5.84 -19.70
C ALA A 46 0.35 5.08 -18.40
N ALA A 47 -0.65 4.63 -17.65
CA ALA A 47 -0.48 3.81 -16.46
C ALA A 47 0.28 2.51 -16.76
N ALA A 48 -0.10 1.79 -17.83
CA ALA A 48 0.61 0.59 -18.25
C ALA A 48 2.09 0.85 -18.60
N LEU A 49 2.39 1.99 -19.24
CA LEU A 49 3.75 2.39 -19.59
C LEU A 49 4.62 2.67 -18.35
N PHE A 50 4.08 3.37 -17.35
CA PHE A 50 4.80 3.74 -16.14
C PHE A 50 4.70 2.73 -14.99
N ARG A 51 3.91 1.67 -15.17
CA ARG A 51 3.78 0.57 -14.20
C ARG A 51 5.12 0.03 -13.67
N PRO A 52 6.17 -0.17 -14.50
CA PRO A 52 7.45 -0.71 -14.01
C PRO A 52 8.24 0.23 -13.10
N THR A 53 8.02 1.55 -13.21
CA THR A 53 8.79 2.57 -12.47
C THR A 53 8.06 3.07 -11.23
N ARG A 54 6.75 2.84 -11.15
CA ARG A 54 5.94 3.23 -10.00
C ARG A 54 6.17 2.29 -8.80
N PRO A 55 6.26 2.83 -7.58
CA PRO A 55 6.27 2.01 -6.36
C PRO A 55 4.98 1.20 -6.27
N ARG A 56 5.03 0.09 -5.52
CA ARG A 56 3.88 -0.78 -5.28
C ARG A 56 3.70 -1.01 -3.79
N VAL A 57 2.49 -0.79 -3.31
CA VAL A 57 2.08 -1.19 -1.97
C VAL A 57 1.56 -2.63 -2.00
N ASP A 58 1.83 -3.41 -0.95
CA ASP A 58 1.44 -4.83 -0.92
C ASP A 58 -0.07 -5.01 -1.05
N ALA A 59 -0.86 -4.20 -0.35
CA ALA A 59 -2.31 -4.18 -0.48
C ALA A 59 -2.95 -2.83 -0.16
N ILE A 60 -4.17 -2.65 -0.67
CA ILE A 60 -5.09 -1.58 -0.31
C ILE A 60 -6.41 -2.18 0.16
N LYS A 61 -7.11 -1.47 1.04
CA LYS A 61 -8.51 -1.75 1.42
C LYS A 61 -9.24 -0.43 1.45
N TRP A 62 -10.45 -0.38 0.93
CA TRP A 62 -11.27 0.84 0.99
C TRP A 62 -12.59 0.59 1.70
N THR A 63 -13.11 1.65 2.29
CA THR A 63 -14.47 1.75 2.82
C THR A 63 -15.01 3.13 2.42
N GLN A 64 -16.21 3.47 2.86
CA GLN A 64 -16.74 4.82 2.62
C GLN A 64 -15.94 5.92 3.35
N LYS A 65 -15.28 5.60 4.47
CA LYS A 65 -14.61 6.60 5.33
C LYS A 65 -13.09 6.51 5.32
N LYS A 66 -12.56 5.30 5.15
CA LYS A 66 -11.13 5.00 5.29
C LYS A 66 -10.58 4.29 4.07
N TYR A 67 -9.36 4.67 3.70
CA TYR A 67 -8.53 4.04 2.69
C TYR A 67 -7.25 3.52 3.33
N TYR A 68 -7.14 2.21 3.47
CA TYR A 68 -5.98 1.58 4.06
C TYR A 68 -4.94 1.33 2.97
N ILE A 69 -3.70 1.75 3.25
CA ILE A 69 -2.51 1.26 2.56
C ILE A 69 -1.79 0.31 3.50
N ILE A 70 -1.42 -0.86 2.99
CA ILE A 70 -1.03 -1.99 3.82
C ILE A 70 0.26 -2.59 3.27
N GLU A 71 1.26 -2.68 4.14
CA GLU A 71 2.52 -3.35 3.88
C GLU A 71 2.68 -4.51 4.86
N ALA A 72 3.24 -5.64 4.43
CA ALA A 72 3.54 -6.75 5.33
C ALA A 72 5.04 -7.02 5.35
N LYS A 73 5.64 -7.01 6.54
CA LYS A 73 7.07 -7.29 6.71
C LYS A 73 7.28 -8.37 7.76
N ILE A 74 7.98 -9.44 7.37
CA ILE A 74 8.33 -10.53 8.30
C ILE A 74 9.68 -10.24 8.99
N ARG A 75 10.57 -9.48 8.32
CA ARG A 75 11.93 -9.24 8.84
C ARG A 75 12.30 -7.77 8.88
N ASP A 76 12.19 -7.08 7.75
CA ASP A 76 12.60 -5.67 7.65
C ASP A 76 11.44 -4.73 7.98
N ILE A 77 11.03 -4.78 9.25
CA ILE A 77 9.88 -4.04 9.76
C ILE A 77 10.13 -2.53 9.67
N LYS A 78 11.36 -2.09 9.94
CA LYS A 78 11.76 -0.68 9.83
C LYS A 78 11.54 -0.14 8.40
N ALA A 79 11.90 -0.91 7.37
CA ALA A 79 11.64 -0.52 5.99
C ALA A 79 10.14 -0.33 5.74
N GLY A 80 9.28 -1.23 6.25
CA GLY A 80 7.83 -1.12 6.11
C GLY A 80 7.23 0.17 6.68
N ILE A 81 7.73 0.65 7.82
CA ILE A 81 7.30 1.93 8.41
C ILE A 81 7.65 3.10 7.46
N GLY A 82 8.87 3.09 6.92
CA GLY A 82 9.33 4.12 5.97
C GLY A 82 8.56 4.07 4.65
N ASP A 83 8.37 2.87 4.11
CA ASP A 83 7.61 2.61 2.87
C ASP A 83 6.19 3.17 3.00
N LEU A 84 5.48 2.86 4.08
CA LEU A 84 4.11 3.34 4.31
C LEU A 84 4.02 4.87 4.47
N SER A 85 5.00 5.48 5.12
CA SER A 85 5.10 6.94 5.22
C SER A 85 5.24 7.57 3.84
N TYR A 86 6.11 7.00 3.00
CA TYR A 86 6.31 7.43 1.62
C TYR A 86 5.06 7.21 0.75
N TYR A 87 4.45 6.02 0.82
CA TYR A 87 3.26 5.65 0.07
C TYR A 87 2.05 6.52 0.41
N GLY A 88 1.83 6.84 1.68
CA GLY A 88 0.71 7.69 2.10
C GLY A 88 0.70 9.05 1.41
N ASN A 89 1.88 9.62 1.14
CA ASN A 89 2.03 10.90 0.44
C ASN A 89 1.75 10.83 -1.07
N MET A 90 1.70 9.62 -1.64
CA MET A 90 1.45 9.41 -3.07
C MET A 90 -0.03 9.21 -3.40
N ILE A 91 -0.86 8.87 -2.42
CA ILE A 91 -2.26 8.46 -2.62
C ILE A 91 -3.07 9.50 -3.39
N SER A 92 -3.07 10.75 -2.95
CA SER A 92 -3.79 11.85 -3.62
C SER A 92 -3.23 12.21 -4.99
N ARG A 93 -2.04 11.72 -5.34
CA ARG A 93 -1.36 11.95 -6.62
C ARG A 93 -1.44 10.74 -7.55
N THR A 94 -2.14 9.68 -7.14
CA THR A 94 -2.23 8.44 -7.89
C THR A 94 -3.53 8.46 -8.71
N PRO A 95 -3.48 8.73 -10.03
CA PRO A 95 -4.68 9.03 -10.82
C PRO A 95 -5.57 7.81 -11.10
N ASP A 96 -5.01 6.61 -11.04
CA ASP A 96 -5.64 5.33 -11.33
C ASP A 96 -5.88 4.49 -10.06
N LEU A 97 -5.89 5.15 -8.90
CA LEU A 97 -6.04 4.47 -7.62
C LEU A 97 -7.47 3.92 -7.46
N PRO A 98 -7.65 2.60 -7.21
CA PRO A 98 -8.99 2.01 -7.14
C PRO A 98 -9.80 2.58 -5.97
N HIS A 99 -11.00 3.10 -6.26
CA HIS A 99 -12.01 3.51 -5.28
C HIS A 99 -11.56 4.55 -4.23
N TYR A 100 -10.49 5.31 -4.51
CA TYR A 100 -10.10 6.43 -3.68
C TYR A 100 -10.82 7.70 -4.13
N ASP A 101 -11.50 8.35 -3.18
CA ASP A 101 -12.30 9.56 -3.38
C ASP A 101 -12.10 10.53 -2.20
N GLY A 102 -10.89 10.58 -1.64
CA GLY A 102 -10.53 11.46 -0.53
C GLY A 102 -10.85 10.90 0.87
N GLN A 103 -11.06 9.60 0.99
CA GLN A 103 -11.18 8.96 2.31
C GLN A 103 -9.92 9.17 3.17
N GLU A 104 -10.06 9.05 4.49
CA GLU A 104 -8.95 9.11 5.42
C GLU A 104 -7.94 7.99 5.14
N VAL A 105 -6.68 8.36 4.88
CA VAL A 105 -5.62 7.37 4.60
C VAL A 105 -5.10 6.79 5.90
N VAL A 106 -5.28 5.48 6.07
CA VAL A 106 -4.75 4.71 7.20
C VAL A 106 -3.53 3.92 6.72
N ARG A 107 -2.39 4.12 7.38
CA ARG A 107 -1.15 3.40 7.11
C ARG A 107 -1.06 2.20 8.02
N ARG A 108 -0.98 1.00 7.48
CA ARG A 108 -0.99 -0.23 8.27
C ARG A 108 0.16 -1.16 7.93
N LEU A 109 0.94 -1.51 8.94
CA LEU A 109 2.04 -2.45 8.84
C LEU A 109 1.64 -3.76 9.52
N VAL A 110 1.64 -4.85 8.75
CA VAL A 110 1.34 -6.20 9.26
C VAL A 110 2.65 -6.91 9.56
N VAL A 111 2.82 -7.34 10.81
CA VAL A 111 4.04 -8.00 11.29
C VAL A 111 3.72 -9.27 12.07
N PRO A 112 4.55 -10.31 11.97
CA PRO A 112 4.32 -11.57 12.69
C PRO A 112 4.55 -11.47 14.20
N TRP A 113 5.23 -10.43 14.68
CA TRP A 113 5.46 -10.17 16.11
C TRP A 113 5.72 -8.68 16.33
N MET A 114 5.32 -8.20 17.51
CA MET A 114 5.50 -6.81 17.93
C MET A 114 6.58 -6.72 19.01
N ILE A 115 7.43 -5.71 18.89
CA ILE A 115 8.48 -5.36 19.88
C ILE A 115 8.36 -3.87 20.15
N ASP A 116 8.54 -3.41 21.38
CA ASP A 116 8.26 -2.03 21.81
C ASP A 116 8.87 -0.94 20.93
N TRP A 117 10.12 -1.13 20.47
CA TRP A 117 10.78 -0.14 19.62
C TRP A 117 10.13 -0.01 18.23
N ILE A 118 9.47 -1.08 17.75
CA ILE A 118 8.69 -1.05 16.50
C ILE A 118 7.45 -0.19 16.71
N GLN A 119 6.73 -0.42 17.81
CA GLN A 119 5.53 0.34 18.14
C GLN A 119 5.86 1.84 18.27
N MET A 120 6.91 2.17 19.02
CA MET A 120 7.36 3.56 19.19
C MET A 120 7.68 4.24 17.86
N ALA A 121 8.41 3.56 16.95
CA ALA A 121 8.72 4.11 15.64
C ALA A 121 7.48 4.26 14.74
N ALA A 122 6.55 3.32 14.83
CA ALA A 122 5.31 3.35 14.06
C ALA A 122 4.36 4.45 14.53
N ASP A 123 4.25 4.68 15.84
CA ASP A 123 3.44 5.77 16.42
C ASP A 123 3.91 7.14 15.91
N VAL A 124 5.23 7.39 15.92
CA VAL A 124 5.82 8.63 15.38
C VAL A 124 5.53 8.78 13.88
N ALA A 125 5.54 7.68 13.13
CA ALA A 125 5.24 7.66 11.70
C ALA A 125 3.73 7.65 11.38
N GLN A 126 2.86 7.63 12.40
CA GLN A 126 1.41 7.46 12.26
C GLN A 126 1.07 6.21 11.42
N VAL A 127 1.69 5.09 11.78
CA VAL A 127 1.49 3.76 11.19
C VAL A 127 0.88 2.83 12.24
N GLU A 128 -0.28 2.25 11.91
CA GLU A 128 -0.89 1.19 12.72
C GLU A 128 -0.08 -0.11 12.53
N VAL A 129 0.41 -0.71 13.61
CA VAL A 129 1.07 -2.02 13.56
C VAL A 129 0.09 -3.08 14.05
N ILE A 130 -0.06 -4.16 13.28
CA ILE A 130 -0.92 -5.30 13.61
C ILE A 130 -0.14 -6.60 13.49
#